data_AF-A0AA40AMG3-F1
#
_entry.id   AF-A0AA40AMG3-F1
#
_cell.length_a   1.000
_cell.length_b   1.000
_cell.length_c   1.000
_cell.angle_alpha   90.00
_cell.angle_beta   90.00
_cell.angle_gamma   90.00
#
_symmetry.space_group_name_H-M   'P 1'
#
loop_
_entity.id
_entity.type
_entity.pdbx_description
1 polymer ?
#
loop_
_entity_poly.entity_id
_entity_poly.type
_entity_poly.pdbx_seq_one_letter_code
_entity_poly.pdbx_strand_id
1 'polypeptide(L)'
;GPTGTGKTRFVRRLPGLKEQVTEPDNGGTLKCQVYTCETGGTTFKVIDTPGLRDDASANLPVLREIAATLERNSPNKSDPWVTAALYFHRITDRRITGAGKLGLDIFKAMAGEWFYSRIACVTTMWDIIRSE
;
A
#
# COMPACT_ATOMS: atom_id res chain seq x y z
N GLY A 1 2.54 -1.65 -3.63
CA GLY A 1 3.07 -3.03 -3.69
C GLY A 1 2.05 -3.98 -4.29
N PRO A 2 2.49 -5.12 -4.86
CA PRO A 2 1.63 -6.10 -5.55
C PRO A 2 0.46 -6.68 -4.73
N THR A 3 -0.48 -7.36 -5.39
CA THR A 3 -1.55 -8.14 -4.72
C THR A 3 -0.94 -9.27 -3.86
N GLY A 4 -1.56 -9.57 -2.71
CA GLY A 4 -1.10 -10.66 -1.83
C GLY A 4 0.15 -10.35 -0.99
N THR A 5 0.67 -9.12 -1.02
CA THR A 5 1.85 -8.70 -0.24
C THR A 5 1.55 -8.28 1.21
N GLY A 6 0.30 -8.42 1.68
CA GLY A 6 -0.06 -8.20 3.08
C GLY A 6 -0.41 -6.76 3.49
N LYS A 7 -0.68 -5.85 2.54
CA LYS A 7 -1.09 -4.45 2.81
C LYS A 7 -2.28 -4.35 3.79
N THR A 8 -3.42 -4.94 3.43
CA THR A 8 -4.63 -4.97 4.27
C THR A 8 -4.40 -5.67 5.61
N ARG A 9 -3.62 -6.77 5.59
CA ARG A 9 -3.25 -7.52 6.80
C ARG A 9 -2.43 -6.65 7.76
N PHE A 10 -1.56 -5.79 7.25
CA PHE A 10 -0.79 -4.81 8.02
C PHE A 10 -1.71 -3.72 8.60
N VAL A 11 -2.59 -3.11 7.79
CA VAL A 11 -3.53 -2.09 8.27
C VAL A 11 -4.42 -2.63 9.40
N ARG A 12 -4.90 -3.87 9.28
CA ARG A 12 -5.68 -4.56 10.32
C ARG A 12 -4.93 -4.71 11.66
N ARG A 13 -3.60 -4.69 11.65
CA ARG A 13 -2.75 -4.83 12.85
C ARG A 13 -2.45 -3.49 13.51
N LEU A 14 -2.85 -2.38 12.89
CA LEU A 14 -2.72 -1.07 13.52
C LEU A 14 -3.72 -0.93 14.70
N PRO A 15 -3.38 -0.15 15.73
CA PRO A 15 -4.24 0.08 16.89
C PRO A 15 -5.65 0.50 16.48
N GLY A 16 -6.67 -0.15 17.06
CA GLY A 16 -8.09 0.18 16.85
C GLY A 16 -8.69 -0.30 15.53
N LEU A 17 -7.92 -0.86 14.60
CA LEU A 17 -8.41 -1.21 13.25
C LEU A 17 -8.75 -2.70 13.05
N LYS A 18 -8.49 -3.57 14.03
CA LYS A 18 -8.65 -5.03 13.88
C LYS A 18 -10.06 -5.46 13.47
N GLU A 19 -11.08 -4.79 14.00
CA GLU A 19 -12.50 -5.08 13.75
C GLU A 19 -13.08 -4.27 12.58
N GLN A 20 -12.42 -3.16 12.20
CA GLN A 20 -12.86 -2.29 11.09
C GLN A 20 -12.38 -2.78 9.73
N VAL A 21 -11.28 -3.54 9.70
CA VAL A 21 -10.66 -4.04 8.47
C VAL A 21 -11.08 -5.49 8.26
N THR A 22 -11.94 -5.72 7.27
CA THR A 22 -12.28 -7.06 6.78
C THR A 22 -11.11 -7.64 6.02
N GLU A 23 -10.85 -8.95 6.18
CA GLU A 23 -9.82 -9.59 5.34
C GLU A 23 -10.27 -9.57 3.88
N PRO A 24 -9.37 -9.30 2.94
CA PRO A 24 -9.73 -9.39 1.54
C PRO A 24 -10.05 -10.84 1.20
N ASP A 25 -11.19 -11.06 0.57
CA ASP A 25 -11.50 -12.30 -0.14
C ASP A 25 -10.37 -12.60 -1.14
N ASN A 26 -10.27 -13.84 -1.65
CA ASN A 26 -9.20 -14.30 -2.55
C ASN A 26 -8.92 -13.39 -3.79
N GLY A 27 -9.77 -12.40 -4.07
CA GLY A 27 -9.60 -11.39 -5.12
C GLY A 27 -8.83 -10.10 -4.75
N GLY A 28 -8.54 -9.85 -3.47
CA GLY A 28 -7.83 -8.64 -3.02
C GLY A 28 -8.69 -7.37 -2.94
N THR A 29 -8.12 -6.28 -2.42
CA THR A 29 -8.80 -4.97 -2.31
C THR A 29 -9.08 -4.38 -3.70
N LEU A 30 -10.34 -4.02 -3.99
CA LEU A 30 -10.76 -3.47 -5.30
C LEU A 30 -10.89 -1.94 -5.34
N LYS A 31 -10.99 -1.29 -4.18
CA LYS A 31 -11.08 0.17 -4.01
C LYS A 31 -10.19 0.62 -2.86
N CYS A 32 -9.69 1.85 -2.89
CA CYS A 32 -8.93 2.32 -1.74
C CYS A 32 -9.84 2.44 -0.51
N GLN A 33 -9.33 2.08 0.65
CA GLN A 33 -10.03 2.18 1.92
C GLN A 33 -9.23 3.08 2.86
N VAL A 34 -9.91 4.02 3.49
CA VAL A 34 -9.30 5.02 4.37
C VAL A 34 -9.70 4.74 5.80
N TYR A 35 -8.69 4.61 6.67
CA TYR A 35 -8.87 4.35 8.08
C TYR A 35 -8.22 5.45 8.90
N THR A 36 -8.81 5.75 10.06
CA THR A 36 -8.23 6.67 11.04
C THR A 36 -7.66 5.83 12.18
N CYS A 37 -6.37 6.00 12.47
CA CYS A 37 -5.68 5.31 13.55
C CYS A 37 -5.12 6.35 14.52
N GLU A 38 -5.03 5.98 15.80
CA GLU A 38 -4.39 6.78 16.83
C GLU A 38 -3.36 5.94 17.57
N THR A 39 -2.15 6.48 17.72
CA THR A 39 -1.09 5.84 18.49
C THR A 39 -0.18 6.90 19.10
N GLY A 40 0.22 6.73 20.37
CA GLY A 40 1.10 7.67 21.06
C GLY A 40 0.59 9.12 21.07
N GLY A 41 -0.74 9.32 21.16
CA GLY A 41 -1.38 10.65 21.11
C GLY A 41 -1.37 11.31 19.73
N THR A 42 -0.96 10.60 18.68
CA THR A 42 -0.99 11.09 17.30
C THR A 42 -2.07 10.38 16.51
N THR A 43 -2.98 11.15 15.92
CA THR A 43 -4.00 10.66 14.98
C THR A 43 -3.48 10.78 13.54
N PHE A 44 -3.61 9.72 12.75
CA PHE A 44 -3.23 9.71 11.34
C PHE A 44 -4.21 8.88 10.51
N LYS A 45 -4.25 9.16 9.21
CA LYS A 45 -5.04 8.39 8.25
C LYS A 45 -4.14 7.41 7.51
N VAL A 46 -4.67 6.21 7.25
CA VAL A 46 -4.01 5.17 6.46
C VAL A 46 -4.89 4.84 5.28
N ILE A 47 -4.31 4.83 4.08
CA ILE A 47 -4.99 4.46 2.85
C ILE A 47 -4.50 3.06 2.45
N ASP A 48 -5.35 2.05 2.63
CA ASP A 48 -5.12 0.73 2.03
C ASP A 48 -5.49 0.77 0.55
N THR A 49 -4.66 0.17 -0.30
CA THR A 49 -4.78 0.28 -1.75
C THR A 49 -4.93 -1.09 -2.40
N PRO A 50 -5.64 -1.19 -3.55
CA PRO A 50 -5.55 -2.35 -4.42
C PRO A 50 -4.10 -2.70 -4.76
N GLY A 51 -3.83 -4.00 -4.93
CA GLY A 51 -2.51 -4.44 -5.35
C GLY A 51 -2.25 -4.13 -6.82
N LEU A 52 -1.02 -3.71 -7.12
CA LEU A 52 -0.54 -3.67 -8.50
C LEU A 52 -0.45 -5.10 -9.05
N ARG A 53 -0.77 -5.24 -10.33
CA ARG A 53 -0.76 -6.48 -11.11
C ARG A 53 0.39 -6.48 -12.12
N ASP A 54 0.63 -7.65 -12.68
CA ASP A 54 1.71 -7.92 -13.63
C ASP A 54 1.46 -7.31 -15.02
N ASP A 55 0.25 -6.79 -15.25
CA ASP A 55 -0.19 -6.15 -16.50
C ASP A 55 -0.37 -4.64 -16.30
N ALA A 56 0.33 -3.85 -17.13
CA ALA A 56 0.27 -2.40 -17.11
C ALA A 56 -1.16 -1.87 -17.37
N SER A 57 -1.91 -2.50 -18.27
CA SER A 57 -3.27 -2.09 -18.59
C SER A 57 -4.23 -2.31 -17.41
N ALA A 58 -4.04 -3.42 -16.70
CA ALA A 58 -4.77 -3.74 -15.48
C ALA A 58 -4.45 -2.81 -14.30
N ASN A 59 -3.32 -2.10 -14.34
CA ASN A 59 -2.93 -1.14 -13.29
C ASN A 59 -3.54 0.25 -13.47
N LEU A 60 -3.93 0.65 -14.69
CA LEU A 60 -4.52 1.99 -14.93
C LEU A 60 -5.74 2.30 -14.02
N PRO A 61 -6.71 1.38 -13.82
CA PRO A 61 -7.81 1.62 -12.89
C PRO A 61 -7.34 1.78 -11.43
N VAL A 62 -6.33 1.00 -11.01
CA VAL A 62 -5.75 1.10 -9.66
C VAL A 62 -5.11 2.48 -9.45
N LEU A 63 -4.36 2.96 -10.43
CA LEU A 63 -3.73 4.29 -10.38
C LEU A 63 -4.75 5.41 -10.28
N ARG A 64 -5.82 5.35 -11.07
CA ARG A 64 -6.92 6.32 -11.02
C ARG A 64 -7.63 6.32 -9.67
N GLU A 65 -7.87 5.14 -9.10
CA GLU A 65 -8.50 5.00 -7.79
C GLU A 65 -7.61 5.56 -6.66
N ILE A 66 -6.30 5.34 -6.72
CA ILE A 66 -5.35 5.94 -5.76
C ILE A 66 -5.38 7.47 -5.88
N ALA A 67 -5.23 8.01 -7.09
CA ALA A 67 -5.24 9.45 -7.33
C ALA A 67 -6.54 10.11 -6.85
N ALA A 68 -7.69 9.56 -7.24
CA ALA A 68 -9.00 10.06 -6.81
C ALA A 68 -9.19 9.98 -5.29
N THR A 69 -8.63 8.96 -4.63
CA THR A 69 -8.71 8.83 -3.18
C THR A 69 -7.82 9.85 -2.47
N LEU A 70 -6.61 10.10 -2.97
CA LEU A 70 -5.73 11.13 -2.45
C LEU A 70 -6.35 12.53 -2.59
N GLU A 71 -6.94 12.84 -3.75
CA GLU A 71 -7.64 14.10 -4.00
C GLU A 71 -8.84 14.30 -3.07
N ARG A 72 -9.73 13.29 -2.95
CA ARG A 72 -10.93 13.36 -2.09
C ARG A 72 -10.59 13.54 -0.61
N ASN A 73 -9.46 13.02 -0.16
CA ASN A 73 -9.05 13.08 1.24
C ASN A 73 -8.05 14.20 1.52
N SER A 74 -7.69 14.99 0.51
CA SER A 74 -6.78 16.11 0.69
C SER A 74 -7.43 17.23 1.48
N PRO A 75 -6.83 17.66 2.61
CA PRO A 75 -7.35 18.78 3.40
C PRO A 75 -7.25 20.11 2.64
N ASN A 76 -6.32 20.23 1.68
CA ASN A 76 -6.20 21.37 0.79
C ASN A 76 -5.79 20.89 -0.62
N LYS A 77 -6.30 21.54 -1.67
CA LYS A 77 -5.96 21.17 -3.06
C LYS A 77 -4.52 21.53 -3.44
N SER A 78 -3.87 22.41 -2.68
CA SER A 78 -2.55 22.98 -2.99
C SER A 78 -1.38 22.33 -2.25
N ASP A 79 -1.60 21.40 -1.33
CA ASP A 79 -0.51 20.73 -0.60
C ASP A 79 -0.76 19.21 -0.48
N PRO A 80 0.08 18.34 -1.07
CA PRO A 80 -0.06 16.90 -0.92
C PRO A 80 0.25 16.48 0.53
N TRP A 81 -0.83 16.25 1.28
CA TRP A 81 -0.85 15.79 2.67
C TRP A 81 -0.26 14.39 2.93
N VAL A 82 0.31 13.73 1.91
CA VAL A 82 0.88 12.39 2.07
C VAL A 82 2.19 12.50 2.83
N THR A 83 2.20 12.02 4.07
CA THR A 83 3.38 12.10 4.94
C THR A 83 4.40 11.00 4.62
N ALA A 84 3.93 9.80 4.26
CA ALA A 84 4.77 8.65 3.95
C ALA A 84 4.05 7.68 3.00
N ALA A 85 4.82 6.84 2.31
CA ALA A 85 4.31 5.73 1.52
C ALA A 85 5.03 4.43 1.85
N LEU A 86 4.29 3.33 1.90
CA LEU A 86 4.82 2.01 2.22
C LEU A 86 4.75 1.11 0.98
N TYR A 87 5.90 0.63 0.52
CA TYR A 87 5.96 -0.36 -0.56
C TYR A 87 6.11 -1.77 0.02
N PHE A 88 5.04 -2.56 -0.09
CA PHE A 88 5.00 -3.92 0.42
C PHE A 88 5.55 -4.94 -0.57
N HIS A 89 6.36 -5.88 -0.05
CA HIS A 89 6.92 -7.02 -0.77
C HIS A 89 6.90 -8.27 0.13
N ARG A 90 6.71 -9.47 -0.43
CA ARG A 90 6.80 -10.71 0.38
C ARG A 90 8.27 -11.06 0.56
N ILE A 91 8.69 -11.42 1.77
CA ILE A 91 10.07 -11.81 2.02
C ILE A 91 10.45 -13.12 1.30
N THR A 92 9.47 -13.96 0.97
CA THR A 92 9.68 -15.22 0.27
C THR A 92 9.95 -15.08 -1.22
N ASP A 93 9.72 -13.91 -1.80
CA ASP A 93 10.03 -13.66 -3.20
C ASP A 93 11.56 -13.52 -3.35
N ARG A 94 12.23 -14.61 -3.78
CA ARG A 94 13.71 -14.68 -3.91
C ARG A 94 14.31 -13.67 -4.89
N ARG A 95 13.49 -13.12 -5.79
CA ARG A 95 13.89 -12.14 -6.80
C ARG A 95 12.71 -11.24 -7.14
N ILE A 96 12.99 -9.99 -7.50
CA ILE A 96 12.02 -9.13 -8.16
C ILE A 96 11.87 -9.64 -9.61
N THR A 97 10.72 -10.24 -9.92
CA THR A 97 10.38 -10.66 -11.29
C THR A 97 10.18 -9.46 -12.20
N GLY A 98 10.11 -9.65 -13.52
CA GLY A 98 9.80 -8.56 -14.46
C GLY A 98 8.50 -7.84 -14.10
N ALA A 99 7.49 -8.58 -13.66
CA ALA A 99 6.24 -8.02 -13.14
C ALA A 99 6.41 -7.26 -11.82
N GLY A 100 7.18 -7.79 -10.87
CA GLY A 100 7.53 -7.07 -9.64
C GLY A 100 8.26 -5.76 -9.92
N LYS A 101 9.14 -5.76 -10.93
CA LYS A 101 9.86 -4.57 -11.39
C LYS A 101 8.90 -3.53 -11.97
N LEU A 102 7.98 -3.93 -12.85
CA LEU A 102 6.94 -3.04 -13.38
C LEU A 102 6.14 -2.37 -12.26
N GLY A 103 5.70 -3.14 -11.26
CA GLY A 103 4.96 -2.59 -10.12
C GLY A 103 5.79 -1.61 -9.27
N LEU A 104 7.10 -1.86 -9.12
CA LEU A 104 8.01 -0.92 -8.45
C LEU A 104 8.23 0.35 -9.27
N ASP A 105 8.45 0.22 -10.58
CA ASP A 105 8.67 1.35 -11.49
C ASP A 105 7.44 2.27 -11.55
N ILE A 106 6.22 1.69 -11.62
CA ILE A 106 4.97 2.44 -11.51
C ILE A 106 4.88 3.21 -10.20
N PHE A 107 5.15 2.55 -9.07
CA PHE A 107 5.10 3.20 -7.75
C PHE A 107 6.12 4.33 -7.64
N LYS A 108 7.35 4.11 -8.11
CA LYS A 108 8.42 5.10 -8.17
C LYS A 108 8.04 6.31 -9.03
N ALA A 109 7.40 6.09 -10.17
CA ALA A 109 6.92 7.15 -11.05
C ALA A 109 5.79 7.97 -10.42
N MET A 110 4.86 7.33 -9.69
CA MET A 110 3.80 8.02 -8.96
C MET A 110 4.32 8.89 -7.82
N ALA A 111 5.27 8.37 -7.04
CA ALA A 111 5.81 9.08 -5.87
C ALA A 111 6.68 10.27 -6.28
N GLY A 112 7.47 10.12 -7.36
CA GLY A 112 8.48 11.09 -7.74
C GLY A 112 9.71 11.04 -6.83
N GLU A 113 10.90 11.32 -7.39
CA GLU A 113 12.16 11.19 -6.65
C GLU A 113 12.24 12.06 -5.39
N TRP A 114 11.61 13.24 -5.44
CA TRP A 114 11.51 14.17 -4.30
C TRP A 114 10.82 13.55 -3.07
N PHE A 115 10.01 12.50 -3.24
CA PHE A 115 9.30 11.83 -2.16
C PHE A 115 10.02 10.60 -1.62
N TYR A 116 11.15 10.17 -2.21
CA TYR A 116 11.78 8.88 -1.88
C TYR A 116 12.25 8.78 -0.43
N SER A 117 12.62 9.89 0.20
CA SER A 117 12.98 9.93 1.64
C SER A 117 11.81 9.61 2.58
N ARG A 118 10.58 9.62 2.06
CA ARG A 118 9.33 9.31 2.78
C ARG A 118 8.75 7.96 2.39
N ILE A 119 9.51 7.16 1.66
CA ILE A 119 9.13 5.80 1.25
C ILE A 119 9.84 4.80 2.16
N ALA A 120 9.08 3.86 2.72
CA ALA A 120 9.64 2.68 3.37
C ALA A 120 9.29 1.41 2.59
N CYS A 121 10.29 0.56 2.37
CA CYS A 121 10.09 -0.80 1.86
C CYS A 121 9.75 -1.72 3.04
N VAL A 122 8.58 -2.36 2.99
CA VAL A 122 8.08 -3.23 4.05
C VAL A 122 8.02 -4.66 3.54
N THR A 123 8.73 -5.57 4.22
CA THR A 123 8.67 -6.99 3.92
C THR A 123 7.69 -7.71 4.84
N THR A 124 6.88 -8.61 4.29
CA THR A 124 5.85 -9.37 5.00
C THR A 124 5.99 -10.87 4.74
N MET A 125 5.14 -11.69 5.37
CA MET A 125 5.19 -13.16 5.30
C MET A 125 6.44 -13.75 5.96
N TRP A 126 6.88 -13.15 7.07
CA TRP A 126 8.00 -13.68 7.87
C TRP A 126 7.63 -14.96 8.61
N ASP A 127 6.34 -15.15 8.91
CA ASP A 127 5.76 -16.33 9.56
C ASP A 127 5.88 -17.62 8.73
N ILE A 128 6.13 -17.51 7.42
CA ILE A 128 6.31 -18.68 6.53
C ILE A 128 7.79 -19.04 6.31
N ILE A 129 8.72 -18.19 6.74
CA ILE A 129 10.14 -18.55 6.77
C ILE A 129 10.38 -19.25 8.11
N ARG A 130 10.39 -20.60 8.10
CA ARG A 130 10.90 -21.36 9.25
C ARG A 130 12.41 -21.13 9.35
N SER A 131 12.89 -20.79 10.54
CA SER A 131 14.29 -21.01 10.89
C SER A 131 14.50 -22.53 10.99
N GLU A 132 15.42 -23.07 10.21
CA GLU A 132 16.04 -24.36 10.53
C GLU A 132 16.75 -24.29 11.89
#